data_AF-A0A431HIY6-F1
#
_entry.id   AF-A0A431HIY6-F1
#
_cell.length_a   1.000
_cell.length_b   1.000
_cell.length_c   1.000
_cell.angle_alpha   90.00
_cell.angle_beta   90.00
_cell.angle_gamma   90.00
#
_symmetry.space_group_name_H-M   'P 1'
#
loop_
_entity.id
_entity.type
_entity.pdbx_description
1 polymer ?
#
loop_
_entity_poly.entity_id
_entity_poly.type
_entity_poly.pdbx_seq_one_letter_code
_entity_poly.pdbx_strand_id
1 'polypeptide(L)'
;MKASELNLKKDGYNFNCNTYKAGSHYKFIMRLGRCFPSTQAQAKYFISEGICLDVLNGDDVEKVEAILNKHGFEGNYKFTKSKTWVRLQNNSDLHKALKLEFNA
;
A
#
# COMPACT_ATOMS: atom_id res chain seq x y z
N MET A 1 12.88 -4.48 -7.03
CA MET A 1 13.67 -4.80 -5.82
C MET A 1 12.71 -5.30 -4.77
N LYS A 2 13.07 -6.35 -4.05
CA LYS A 2 12.33 -6.87 -2.90
C LYS A 2 12.46 -5.92 -1.71
N ALA A 3 11.55 -6.02 -0.75
CA ALA A 3 11.62 -5.19 0.46
C ALA A 3 12.92 -5.40 1.27
N SER A 4 13.44 -6.63 1.32
CA SER A 4 14.71 -6.97 2.00
C SER A 4 15.94 -6.33 1.37
N GLU A 5 15.85 -5.87 0.12
CA GLU A 5 16.93 -5.19 -0.61
C GLU A 5 16.89 -3.67 -0.41
N LEU A 6 15.86 -3.15 0.28
CA LEU A 6 15.67 -1.72 0.49
C LEU A 6 16.35 -1.28 1.79
N ASN A 7 17.26 -0.31 1.70
CA ASN A 7 17.81 0.38 2.86
C ASN A 7 17.01 1.67 3.16
N LEU A 8 15.73 1.50 3.52
CA LEU A 8 14.84 2.61 3.87
C LEU A 8 14.87 2.86 5.38
N LYS A 9 14.99 4.14 5.76
CA LYS A 9 14.83 4.54 7.16
C LYS A 9 13.36 4.41 7.57
N LYS A 10 13.12 3.91 8.78
CA LYS A 10 11.82 3.99 9.46
C LYS A 10 11.80 5.25 10.30
N ASP A 11 10.83 6.12 10.03
CA ASP A 11 10.68 7.40 10.72
C ASP A 11 9.56 7.34 11.78
N GLY A 12 8.87 6.20 11.90
CA GLY A 12 7.82 5.98 12.90
C GLY A 12 6.46 6.55 12.50
N TYR A 13 6.27 6.86 11.22
CA TYR A 13 4.98 7.31 10.69
C TYR A 13 4.77 6.80 9.26
N ASN A 14 3.51 6.54 8.90
CA ASN A 14 3.12 6.20 7.52
C ASN A 14 2.97 7.49 6.70
N PHE A 15 3.54 7.55 5.51
CA PHE A 15 3.38 8.72 4.64
C PHE A 15 2.12 8.59 3.78
N ASN A 16 1.98 7.47 3.05
CA ASN A 16 0.85 7.23 2.15
C ASN A 16 0.01 6.00 2.52
N CYS A 17 0.45 5.14 3.44
CA CYS A 17 -0.35 4.01 3.95
C CYS A 17 -1.22 4.38 5.18
N ASN A 18 -1.78 5.58 5.18
CA ASN A 18 -2.66 6.07 6.25
C ASN A 18 -4.01 5.34 6.26
N THR A 19 -4.59 5.16 7.44
CA THR A 19 -5.94 4.58 7.59
C THR A 19 -6.95 5.65 7.95
N TYR A 20 -8.15 5.53 7.38
CA TYR A 20 -9.24 6.48 7.59
C TYR A 20 -10.48 5.73 8.04
N LYS A 21 -11.25 6.33 8.94
CA LYS A 21 -12.51 5.75 9.43
C LYS A 21 -13.52 5.63 8.29
N ALA A 22 -14.38 4.61 8.37
CA ALA A 22 -15.55 4.50 7.51
C ALA A 22 -16.43 5.77 7.62
N GLY A 23 -17.07 6.19 6.52
CA GLY A 23 -17.89 7.39 6.47
C GLY A 23 -17.12 8.71 6.32
N SER A 24 -15.79 8.72 6.43
CA SER A 24 -14.97 9.89 6.09
C SER A 24 -14.81 10.10 4.58
N HIS A 25 -14.16 11.19 4.16
CA HIS A 25 -13.77 11.47 2.77
C HIS A 25 -12.65 10.55 2.23
N TYR A 26 -12.54 9.32 2.73
CA TYR A 26 -11.46 8.39 2.40
C TYR A 26 -11.36 8.12 0.88
N LYS A 27 -12.48 8.11 0.15
CA LYS A 27 -12.48 7.83 -1.30
C LYS A 27 -11.64 8.82 -2.10
N PHE A 28 -11.69 10.10 -1.73
CA PHE A 28 -10.89 11.15 -2.37
C PHE A 28 -9.39 10.94 -2.07
N ILE A 29 -9.05 10.76 -0.80
CA ILE A 29 -7.66 10.53 -0.36
C ILE A 29 -7.09 9.24 -0.94
N MET A 30 -7.92 8.19 -1.06
CA MET A 30 -7.55 6.91 -1.63
C MET A 30 -7.23 7.02 -3.12
N ARG A 31 -8.00 7.80 -3.90
CA ARG A 31 -7.68 8.06 -5.31
C ARG A 31 -6.34 8.77 -5.52
N LEU A 32 -5.86 9.50 -4.51
CA LEU A 32 -4.53 10.10 -4.50
C LEU A 32 -3.42 9.12 -4.07
N GLY A 33 -3.76 7.85 -3.79
CA GLY A 33 -2.82 6.83 -3.34
C GLY A 33 -2.35 7.00 -1.89
N ARG A 34 -3.09 7.75 -1.05
CA ARG A 34 -2.68 8.14 0.31
C ARG A 34 -3.53 7.53 1.43
N CYS A 35 -4.35 6.54 1.10
CA CYS A 35 -5.18 5.81 2.04
C CYS A 35 -5.02 4.31 1.79
N PHE A 36 -4.52 3.61 2.79
CA PHE A 36 -4.46 2.16 2.80
C PHE A 36 -5.81 1.58 3.25
N PRO A 37 -6.36 0.57 2.55
CA PRO A 37 -7.60 -0.06 2.97
C PRO A 37 -7.48 -0.69 4.37
N SER A 38 -8.49 -0.45 5.21
CA SER A 38 -8.59 -1.03 6.56
C SER A 38 -9.93 -1.70 6.85
N THR A 39 -10.84 -1.66 5.88
CA THR A 39 -12.17 -2.27 5.95
C THR A 39 -12.52 -2.91 4.61
N GLN A 40 -13.47 -3.85 4.61
CA GLN A 40 -13.93 -4.49 3.37
C GLN A 40 -14.46 -3.50 2.34
N ALA A 41 -15.24 -2.50 2.73
CA ALA A 41 -15.77 -1.49 1.81
C ALA A 41 -14.64 -0.66 1.15
N GLN A 42 -13.60 -0.33 1.91
CA GLN A 42 -12.42 0.37 1.40
C GLN A 42 -11.63 -0.50 0.43
N ALA A 43 -11.41 -1.78 0.76
CA ALA A 43 -10.69 -2.71 -0.11
C ALA A 43 -11.44 -2.92 -1.44
N LYS A 44 -12.77 -3.11 -1.38
CA LYS A 44 -13.63 -3.21 -2.56
C LYS A 44 -13.46 -2.02 -3.49
N TYR A 45 -13.55 -0.80 -2.93
CA TYR A 45 -13.41 0.42 -3.71
C TYR A 45 -11.98 0.60 -4.27
N PHE A 46 -10.94 0.30 -3.47
CA PHE A 46 -9.55 0.37 -3.90
C PHE A 46 -9.31 -0.53 -5.13
N ILE A 47 -9.81 -1.76 -5.08
CA ILE A 47 -9.66 -2.77 -6.13
C ILE A 47 -10.50 -2.40 -7.36
N SER A 48 -11.78 -2.04 -7.19
CA SER A 48 -12.69 -1.76 -8.31
C SER A 48 -12.25 -0.56 -9.15
N GLU A 49 -11.67 0.45 -8.50
CA GLU A 49 -11.19 1.66 -9.16
C GLU A 49 -9.75 1.52 -9.67
N GLY A 50 -9.10 0.36 -9.47
CA GLY A 50 -7.73 0.13 -9.91
C GLY A 50 -6.70 1.04 -9.22
N ILE A 51 -6.96 1.45 -7.98
CA ILE A 51 -6.13 2.43 -7.27
C ILE A 51 -4.76 1.85 -6.96
N CYS A 52 -3.72 2.67 -7.11
CA CYS A 52 -2.36 2.34 -6.71
C CYS A 52 -1.93 3.29 -5.59
N LEU A 53 -1.06 2.82 -4.69
CA LEU A 53 -0.44 3.69 -3.71
C LEU A 53 0.56 4.63 -4.40
N ASP A 54 0.71 5.83 -3.85
CA ASP A 54 1.77 6.74 -4.30
C ASP A 54 3.12 6.28 -3.71
N VAL A 55 4.12 7.17 -3.67
CA VAL A 55 5.44 6.90 -3.08
C VAL A 55 5.35 6.39 -1.64
N LEU A 56 6.20 5.44 -1.27
CA LEU A 56 6.19 4.77 0.02
C LEU A 56 7.50 5.06 0.76
N ASN A 57 7.39 5.41 2.04
CA ASN A 57 8.52 5.42 2.97
C ASN A 57 8.75 4.02 3.57
N GLY A 58 9.71 3.89 4.50
CA GLY A 58 10.05 2.61 5.12
C GLY A 58 8.88 1.99 5.90
N ASP A 59 8.16 2.78 6.68
CA ASP A 59 6.99 2.34 7.45
C ASP A 59 5.83 1.89 6.52
N ASP A 60 5.60 2.63 5.43
CA ASP A 60 4.59 2.27 4.42
C ASP A 60 4.92 0.93 3.75
N VAL A 61 6.20 0.69 3.42
CA VAL A 61 6.66 -0.58 2.82
C VAL A 61 6.40 -1.75 3.77
N GLU A 62 6.75 -1.63 5.05
CA GLU A 62 6.50 -2.68 6.04
C GLU A 62 5.00 -3.04 6.11
N LYS A 63 4.13 -2.04 6.05
CA LYS A 63 2.69 -2.26 6.09
C LYS A 63 2.14 -2.94 4.84
N VAL A 64 2.67 -2.57 3.66
CA VAL A 64 2.33 -3.24 2.39
C VAL A 64 2.80 -4.70 2.42
N GLU A 65 4.05 -4.93 2.84
CA GLU A 65 4.65 -6.26 2.94
C GLU A 65 3.91 -7.16 3.93
N ALA A 66 3.42 -6.62 5.05
CA ALA A 66 2.64 -7.40 6.01
C ALA A 66 1.40 -8.06 5.37
N ILE A 67 0.71 -7.34 4.47
CA ILE A 67 -0.45 -7.87 3.75
C ILE A 67 -0.02 -8.80 2.61
N LEU A 68 0.99 -8.42 1.81
CA LEU A 68 1.47 -9.25 0.71
C LEU A 68 1.96 -10.61 1.22
N ASN A 69 2.87 -10.60 2.20
CA ASN A 69 3.51 -11.81 2.73
C ASN A 69 2.50 -12.74 3.41
N LYS A 70 1.50 -12.18 4.13
CA LYS A 70 0.42 -12.98 4.74
C LYS A 70 -0.33 -13.83 3.72
N HIS A 71 -0.43 -13.36 2.47
CA HIS A 71 -1.16 -14.04 1.38
C HIS A 71 -0.23 -14.65 0.32
N GLY A 72 1.06 -14.84 0.63
CA GLY A 72 2.01 -15.52 -0.25
C GLY A 72 2.50 -14.69 -1.44
N PHE A 73 2.35 -13.36 -1.38
CA PHE A 73 2.90 -12.42 -2.36
C PHE A 73 4.11 -11.67 -1.77
N GLU A 74 4.91 -11.06 -2.63
CA GLU A 74 6.07 -10.25 -2.23
C GLU A 74 6.08 -8.96 -3.06
N GLY A 75 6.43 -7.83 -2.44
CA GLY A 75 6.45 -6.55 -3.14
C GLY A 75 7.66 -6.38 -4.05
N ASN A 76 7.41 -5.84 -5.24
CA ASN A 76 8.45 -5.39 -6.18
C ASN A 76 8.48 -3.87 -6.22
N TYR A 77 9.55 -3.29 -5.69
CA TYR A 77 9.72 -1.86 -5.49
C TYR A 77 10.73 -1.25 -6.47
N LYS A 78 10.52 0.03 -6.78
CA LYS A 78 11.45 0.87 -7.54
C LYS A 78 11.70 2.17 -6.78
N PHE A 79 12.97 2.54 -6.58
CA PHE A 79 13.33 3.84 -6.00
C PHE A 79 12.86 5.01 -6.87
N THR A 80 12.43 6.06 -6.19
CA THR A 80 12.27 7.39 -6.78
C THR A 80 13.63 8.00 -7.15
N LYS A 81 13.64 9.11 -7.90
CA LYS A 81 14.89 9.78 -8.31
C LYS A 81 15.76 10.21 -7.12
N SER A 82 15.15 10.61 -6.00
CA SER A 82 15.87 10.99 -4.78
C SER A 82 16.45 9.80 -4.00
N LYS A 83 16.08 8.57 -4.36
CA LYS A 83 16.44 7.32 -3.66
C LYS A 83 16.02 7.25 -2.19
N THR A 84 15.19 8.18 -1.72
CA THR A 84 14.69 8.19 -0.33
C THR A 84 13.45 7.32 -0.19
N TRP A 85 12.60 7.28 -1.22
CA TRP A 85 11.31 6.58 -1.22
C TRP A 85 11.17 5.65 -2.41
N VAL A 86 10.21 4.74 -2.36
CA VAL A 86 9.97 3.75 -3.41
C VAL A 86 8.54 3.80 -3.96
N ARG A 87 8.29 3.14 -5.08
CA ARG A 87 6.96 2.86 -5.62
C ARG A 87 6.78 1.36 -5.80
N LEU A 88 5.67 0.81 -5.33
CA LEU A 88 5.28 -0.57 -5.64
C LEU A 88 4.98 -0.69 -7.14
N GLN A 89 5.57 -1.68 -7.80
CA GLN A 89 5.41 -1.95 -9.23
C GLN A 89 4.33 -3.00 -9.48
N ASN A 90 4.27 -4.06 -8.67
CA ASN A 90 3.27 -5.14 -8.79
C ASN A 90 1.99 -4.85 -8.00
N ASN A 91 1.33 -3.73 -8.29
CA ASN A 91 0.06 -3.36 -7.65
C ASN A 91 -1.05 -4.41 -7.84
N SER A 92 -0.99 -5.21 -8.92
CA SER A 92 -1.90 -6.33 -9.14
C SER A 92 -1.86 -7.36 -8.02
N ASP A 93 -0.69 -7.60 -7.43
CA ASP A 93 -0.54 -8.57 -6.34
C ASP A 93 -1.05 -7.98 -5.03
N LEU A 94 -0.87 -6.67 -4.81
CA LEU A 94 -1.50 -5.96 -3.71
C LEU A 94 -3.04 -6.03 -3.80
N HIS A 95 -3.61 -5.86 -5.00
CA HIS A 95 -5.06 -5.99 -5.19
C HIS A 95 -5.55 -7.41 -4.86
N LYS A 96 -4.84 -8.45 -5.29
CA LYS A 96 -5.17 -9.84 -4.95
C LYS A 96 -5.06 -10.09 -3.45
N ALA A 97 -3.99 -9.62 -2.81
CA ALA A 97 -3.79 -9.78 -1.37
C ALA A 97 -4.87 -9.07 -0.56
N LEU A 98 -5.24 -7.83 -0.94
CA LEU A 98 -6.35 -7.10 -0.32
C LEU A 98 -7.70 -7.81 -0.53
N LYS A 99 -7.90 -8.43 -1.69
CA LYS A 99 -9.08 -9.22 -1.99
C LYS A 99 -9.22 -10.39 -1.00
N LEU A 100 -8.13 -11.12 -0.78
CA LEU A 100 -8.08 -12.24 0.17
C LEU A 100 -8.22 -11.77 1.62
N GLU A 101 -7.53 -10.70 2.02
CA GLU A 101 -7.54 -10.17 3.39
C GLU A 101 -8.95 -9.75 3.83
N PHE A 102 -9.68 -9.08 2.95
CA PHE A 102 -10.96 -8.46 3.30
C PHE A 102 -12.18 -9.15 2.71
N ASN A 103 -12.00 -10.27 1.99
CA ASN A 103 -13.04 -10.90 1.19
C ASN A 103 -13.76 -9.87 0.30
N ALA A 104 -12.97 -9.09 -0.42
CA ALA A 104 -13.43 -7.94 -1.21
C ALA A 104 -13.94 -8.35 -2.60
#